data_AF-A0A822BRS0-F1
#
_entry.id   AF-A0A822BRS0-F1
#
_cell.length_a   1.000
_cell.length_b   1.000
_cell.length_c   1.000
_cell.angle_alpha   90.00
_cell.angle_beta   90.00
_cell.angle_gamma   90.00
#
_symmetry.space_group_name_H-M   'P 1'
#
loop_
_entity.id
_entity.type
_entity.pdbx_description
1 polymer ?
#
loop_
_entity_poly.entity_id
_entity_poly.type
_entity_poly.pdbx_seq_one_letter_code
_entity_poly.pdbx_strand_id
1 'polypeptide(L)'
;TSLENGLRNLHYLFQTLNRTDVPIYKGAQCSLIGENRHAPHVHGEDGFGNVVKDQNIQLNLLQEEPAAVALCRMTKENEGEIFIATISRLANLFLAHRLDPEFSKRLKELYIMGGNGTLPNNSTLSIGFEFNFRCDPLAAAIVLA
;
A
#
# COMPACT_ATOMS: atom_id res chain seq x y z
N THR A 1 8.95 -5.77 -2.37
CA THR A 1 9.10 -5.98 -3.83
C THR A 1 8.83 -4.66 -4.55
N SER A 2 9.12 -4.56 -5.85
CA SER A 2 8.87 -3.37 -6.66
C SER A 2 7.36 -3.15 -6.90
N LEU A 3 6.96 -1.95 -7.31
CA LEU A 3 5.58 -1.67 -7.71
C LEU A 3 5.14 -2.56 -8.87
N GLU A 4 6.01 -2.73 -9.87
CA GLU A 4 5.73 -3.57 -11.04
C GLU A 4 5.46 -5.02 -10.65
N ASN A 5 6.29 -5.59 -9.77
CA ASN A 5 6.06 -6.92 -9.23
C ASN A 5 4.73 -6.99 -8.45
N GLY A 6 4.43 -5.98 -7.62
CA GLY A 6 3.14 -5.90 -6.93
C GLY A 6 1.94 -5.93 -7.88
N LEU A 7 2.00 -5.17 -8.99
CA LEU A 7 0.95 -5.17 -10.01
C LEU A 7 0.82 -6.54 -10.69
N ARG A 8 1.94 -7.17 -11.07
CA ARG A 8 1.96 -8.51 -11.67
C ARG A 8 1.37 -9.55 -10.73
N ASN A 9 1.74 -9.51 -9.45
CA ASN A 9 1.28 -10.45 -8.43
C ASN A 9 -0.24 -10.33 -8.20
N LEU A 10 -0.77 -9.10 -8.14
CA LEU A 10 -2.21 -8.86 -8.00
C LEU A 10 -3.00 -9.37 -9.22
N HIS A 11 -2.51 -9.13 -10.44
CA HIS A 11 -3.15 -9.64 -11.65
C HIS A 11 -3.14 -11.17 -11.70
N TYR A 12 -1.99 -11.78 -11.40
CA TYR A 12 -1.88 -13.23 -11.33
C TYR A 12 -2.87 -13.82 -10.31
N LEU A 13 -2.94 -13.21 -9.11
CA LEU A 13 -3.86 -13.64 -8.06
C LEU A 13 -5.33 -13.53 -8.50
N PHE A 14 -5.75 -12.37 -9.04
CA PHE A 14 -7.13 -12.15 -9.44
C PHE A 14 -7.54 -13.00 -10.64
N GLN A 15 -6.65 -13.22 -11.61
CA GLN A 15 -6.89 -14.15 -12.72
C GLN A 15 -7.05 -15.59 -12.19
N THR A 16 -6.19 -16.02 -11.26
CA THR A 16 -6.25 -17.35 -10.66
C THR A 16 -7.53 -17.57 -9.86
N LEU A 17 -8.01 -16.55 -9.15
CA LEU A 17 -9.26 -16.60 -8.38
C LEU A 17 -10.51 -16.27 -9.19
N ASN A 18 -10.38 -16.02 -10.50
CA ASN A 18 -11.46 -15.57 -11.38
C ASN A 18 -12.21 -14.32 -10.84
N ARG A 19 -11.47 -13.37 -10.23
CA ARG A 19 -11.94 -12.08 -9.71
C ARG A 19 -11.50 -10.91 -10.58
N THR A 20 -11.74 -11.03 -11.88
CA THR A 20 -11.40 -10.01 -12.88
C THR A 20 -12.35 -8.80 -12.87
N ASP A 21 -13.35 -8.81 -12.00
CA ASP A 21 -14.27 -7.69 -11.73
C ASP A 21 -13.64 -6.61 -10.82
N VAL A 22 -12.55 -6.94 -10.11
CA VAL A 22 -11.92 -6.02 -9.16
C VAL A 22 -10.86 -5.15 -9.87
N PRO A 23 -11.03 -3.82 -9.93
CA PRO A 23 -10.06 -2.94 -10.58
C PRO A 23 -8.77 -2.82 -9.77
N ILE A 24 -7.64 -2.69 -10.46
CA ILE A 24 -6.34 -2.44 -9.86
C ILE A 24 -5.91 -1.01 -10.22
N TYR A 25 -5.58 -0.21 -9.21
CA TYR A 25 -5.09 1.16 -9.41
C TYR A 25 -3.60 1.25 -9.09
N LYS A 26 -2.84 1.90 -9.97
CA LYS A 26 -1.40 2.08 -9.77
C LYS A 26 -1.13 3.10 -8.65
N GLY A 27 -0.44 2.66 -7.60
CA GLY A 27 -0.04 3.49 -6.47
C GLY A 27 1.30 4.21 -6.64
N ALA A 28 1.74 4.85 -5.56
CA ALA A 28 3.04 5.51 -5.47
C ALA A 28 4.20 4.51 -5.68
N GLN A 29 5.06 4.82 -6.66
CA GLN A 29 6.20 3.97 -7.00
C GLN A 29 7.29 4.01 -5.93
N CYS A 30 7.48 5.15 -5.26
CA CYS A 30 8.52 5.36 -4.29
C CYS A 30 8.00 5.73 -2.90
N SER A 31 8.88 5.71 -1.91
CA SER A 31 8.67 6.38 -0.63
C SER A 31 8.64 7.89 -0.81
N LEU A 32 7.87 8.61 0.02
CA LEU A 32 7.86 10.08 -0.01
C LEU A 32 9.23 10.66 0.35
N ILE A 33 9.92 10.02 1.29
CA ILE A 33 11.27 10.39 1.71
C ILE A 33 12.10 9.11 1.89
N GLY A 34 13.29 9.11 1.31
CA GLY A 34 14.28 8.06 1.51
C GLY A 34 14.21 6.95 0.46
N GLU A 35 14.77 5.80 0.82
CA GLU A 35 15.01 4.70 -0.12
C GLU A 35 13.81 3.75 -0.23
N ASN A 36 13.62 3.23 -1.44
CA ASN A 36 12.70 2.13 -1.69
C ASN A 36 13.28 0.83 -1.14
N ARG A 37 12.86 0.46 0.06
CA ARG A 37 13.30 -0.77 0.70
C ARG A 37 12.47 -1.95 0.19
N HIS A 38 13.16 -3.05 -0.08
CA HIS A 38 12.59 -4.31 -0.49
C HIS A 38 13.16 -5.43 0.38
N ALA A 39 12.40 -6.51 0.56
CA ALA A 39 12.79 -7.66 1.38
C ALA A 39 12.72 -8.96 0.56
N PRO A 40 13.53 -9.12 -0.52
CA PRO A 40 13.50 -10.33 -1.34
C PRO A 40 13.90 -11.59 -0.57
N HIS A 41 14.72 -11.45 0.47
CA HIS A 41 15.07 -12.55 1.39
C HIS A 41 13.86 -13.08 2.19
N VAL A 42 12.78 -12.32 2.32
CA VAL A 42 11.54 -12.75 3.00
C VAL A 42 10.50 -13.24 2.00
N HIS A 43 10.35 -12.55 0.86
CA HIS A 43 9.21 -12.74 -0.05
C HIS A 43 9.58 -13.31 -1.43
N GLY A 44 10.86 -13.58 -1.70
CA GLY A 44 11.36 -13.87 -3.05
C GLY A 44 11.62 -12.62 -3.88
N GLU A 45 12.29 -12.78 -5.02
CA GLU A 45 12.67 -11.69 -5.93
C GLU A 45 11.45 -11.00 -6.56
N ASP A 46 10.40 -11.76 -6.86
CA ASP A 46 9.12 -11.23 -7.32
C ASP A 46 8.22 -10.73 -6.15
N GLY A 47 8.57 -11.02 -4.90
CA GLY A 47 7.73 -10.74 -3.74
C GLY A 47 6.51 -11.65 -3.61
N PHE A 48 6.49 -12.78 -4.31
CA PHE A 48 5.44 -13.80 -4.30
C PHE A 48 6.02 -15.22 -4.37
N GLY A 49 7.12 -15.46 -3.67
CA GLY A 49 7.77 -16.78 -3.59
C GLY A 49 8.41 -17.24 -4.91
N ASN A 50 8.69 -16.31 -5.83
CA ASN A 50 9.21 -16.55 -7.19
C ASN A 50 8.23 -17.28 -8.13
N VAL A 51 6.94 -17.37 -7.76
CA VAL A 51 5.92 -18.07 -8.57
C VAL A 51 5.56 -17.30 -9.84
N VAL A 52 5.63 -15.97 -9.81
CA VAL A 52 5.17 -15.09 -10.90
C VAL A 52 6.33 -14.63 -11.80
N LYS A 53 7.57 -14.94 -11.42
CA LYS A 53 8.79 -14.48 -12.10
C LYS A 53 8.80 -14.76 -13.60
N ASP A 54 8.48 -15.99 -13.99
CA ASP A 54 8.54 -16.44 -15.40
C ASP A 54 7.17 -16.47 -16.09
N GLN A 55 6.13 -15.98 -15.42
CA GLN A 55 4.77 -15.97 -15.95
C GLN A 55 4.54 -14.76 -16.87
N ASN A 56 3.87 -14.97 -18.00
CA ASN A 56 3.41 -13.87 -18.85
C ASN A 56 2.07 -13.34 -18.36
N ILE A 57 2.09 -12.29 -17.54
CA ILE A 57 0.91 -11.71 -16.91
C ILE A 57 0.42 -10.51 -17.71
N GLN A 58 -0.81 -10.57 -18.18
CA GLN A 58 -1.48 -9.42 -18.78
C GLN A 58 -1.99 -8.47 -17.69
N LEU A 59 -1.64 -7.19 -17.79
CA LEU A 59 -2.04 -6.15 -16.84
C LEU A 59 -3.39 -5.51 -17.20
N ASN A 60 -4.37 -6.33 -17.57
CA ASN A 60 -5.65 -5.90 -18.13
C ASN A 60 -6.68 -5.38 -17.11
N LEU A 61 -6.41 -5.52 -15.81
CA LEU A 61 -7.26 -4.98 -14.73
C LEU A 61 -6.80 -3.58 -14.28
N LEU A 62 -5.65 -3.13 -14.79
CA LEU A 62 -5.04 -1.86 -14.44
C LEU A 62 -5.87 -0.70 -14.97
N GLN A 63 -6.28 0.18 -14.07
CA GLN A 63 -6.97 1.41 -14.42
C GLN A 63 -5.98 2.52 -14.75
N GLU A 64 -6.37 3.42 -15.65
CA GLU A 64 -5.58 4.62 -15.99
C GLU A 64 -5.54 5.62 -14.82
N GLU A 65 -6.61 5.66 -14.02
CA GLU A 65 -6.71 6.52 -12.84
C GLU A 65 -5.64 6.14 -11.79
N PRO A 66 -4.86 7.11 -11.26
CA PRO A 66 -3.92 6.84 -10.17
C PRO A 66 -4.63 6.48 -8.86
N ALA A 67 -4.04 5.60 -8.05
CA ALA A 67 -4.69 5.10 -6.83
C ALA A 67 -5.11 6.19 -5.85
N ALA A 68 -4.31 7.25 -5.67
CA ALA A 68 -4.67 8.37 -4.79
C ALA A 68 -5.90 9.14 -5.29
N VAL A 69 -6.05 9.30 -6.61
CA VAL A 69 -7.22 9.95 -7.23
C VAL A 69 -8.45 9.07 -7.09
N ALA A 70 -8.31 7.77 -7.35
CA ALA A 70 -9.38 6.80 -7.18
C ALA A 70 -9.88 6.76 -5.72
N LEU A 71 -8.98 6.80 -4.74
CA LEU A 71 -9.34 6.90 -3.32
C LEU A 71 -10.17 8.15 -3.03
N CYS A 72 -9.77 9.33 -3.51
CA CYS A 72 -10.53 10.56 -3.33
C CYS A 72 -11.91 10.49 -4.00
N ARG A 73 -12.00 9.94 -5.21
CA ARG A 73 -13.25 9.79 -5.96
C ARG A 73 -14.20 8.81 -5.26
N MET A 74 -13.75 7.60 -4.95
CA MET A 74 -14.56 6.56 -4.32
C MET A 74 -15.11 6.98 -2.96
N THR A 75 -14.32 7.72 -2.17
CA THR A 75 -14.78 8.23 -0.87
C THR A 75 -15.78 9.38 -0.99
N LYS A 76 -15.77 10.16 -2.08
CA LYS A 76 -16.80 11.16 -2.37
C LYS A 76 -18.11 10.51 -2.81
N GLU A 77 -18.01 9.48 -3.64
CA GLU A 77 -19.17 8.76 -4.17
C GLU A 77 -19.88 7.93 -3.09
N ASN A 78 -19.15 7.50 -2.05
CA ASN A 78 -19.64 6.57 -1.02
C ASN A 78 -19.25 7.05 0.39
N GLU A 79 -19.58 8.30 0.70
CA GLU A 79 -19.22 8.94 1.96
C GLU A 79 -19.76 8.17 3.18
N GLY A 80 -18.89 7.87 4.14
CA GLY A 80 -19.24 7.15 5.35
C GLY A 80 -19.44 5.64 5.17
N GLU A 81 -19.22 5.10 3.95
CA GLU A 81 -19.39 3.67 3.65
C GLU A 81 -18.06 2.93 3.43
N ILE A 82 -17.02 3.66 3.00
CA ILE A 82 -15.74 3.06 2.60
C ILE A 82 -14.88 2.69 3.82
N PHE A 83 -14.49 1.42 3.86
CA PHE A 83 -13.43 0.91 4.72
C PHE A 83 -12.12 0.80 3.94
N ILE A 84 -11.01 1.22 4.55
CA ILE A 84 -9.69 1.02 3.96
C ILE A 84 -8.87 0.10 4.86
N ALA A 85 -8.35 -0.98 4.29
CA ALA A 85 -7.33 -1.82 4.92
C ALA A 85 -5.99 -1.64 4.19
N THR A 86 -5.00 -1.08 4.88
CA THR A 86 -3.65 -0.94 4.34
C THR A 86 -2.69 -1.92 4.99
N ILE A 87 -2.14 -2.80 4.16
CA ILE A 87 -1.12 -3.80 4.52
C ILE A 87 0.25 -3.42 3.95
N SER A 88 0.45 -2.15 3.63
CA SER A 88 1.65 -1.64 2.97
C SER A 88 1.98 -0.22 3.41
N ARG A 89 3.02 0.37 2.81
CA ARG A 89 3.42 1.77 3.01
C ARG A 89 2.26 2.73 2.77
N LEU A 90 2.21 3.81 3.55
CA LEU A 90 1.07 4.73 3.61
C LEU A 90 1.10 5.87 2.58
N ALA A 91 2.02 5.82 1.60
CA ALA A 91 2.21 6.86 0.60
C ALA A 91 0.93 7.21 -0.18
N ASN A 92 0.11 6.22 -0.55
CA ASN A 92 -1.14 6.46 -1.27
C ASN A 92 -2.16 7.25 -0.42
N LEU A 93 -2.25 6.94 0.89
CA LEU A 93 -3.16 7.66 1.79
C LEU A 93 -2.69 9.08 2.04
N PHE A 94 -1.37 9.27 2.20
CA PHE A 94 -0.80 10.61 2.24
C PHE A 94 -1.14 11.42 1.00
N LEU A 95 -0.92 10.85 -0.20
CA LEU A 95 -1.21 11.54 -1.46
C LEU A 95 -2.71 11.85 -1.60
N ALA A 96 -3.59 10.92 -1.24
CA ALA A 96 -5.04 11.13 -1.26
C ALA A 96 -5.43 12.29 -0.32
N HIS A 97 -4.91 12.32 0.91
CA HIS A 97 -5.17 13.41 1.84
C HIS A 97 -4.60 14.76 1.35
N ARG A 98 -3.45 14.75 0.65
CA ARG A 98 -2.89 15.98 0.04
C ARG A 98 -3.70 16.50 -1.14
N LEU A 99 -4.26 15.61 -1.95
CA LEU A 99 -5.16 15.96 -3.04
C LEU A 99 -6.51 16.47 -2.52
N ASP A 100 -6.97 15.90 -1.40
CA ASP A 100 -8.26 16.18 -0.81
C ASP A 100 -8.20 16.08 0.73
N PRO A 101 -8.07 17.22 1.45
CA PRO A 101 -7.94 17.20 2.90
C PRO A 101 -9.15 16.61 3.65
N GLU A 102 -10.33 16.60 3.03
CA GLU A 102 -11.55 16.04 3.61
C GLU A 102 -11.67 14.52 3.38
N PHE A 103 -10.76 13.92 2.60
CA PHE A 103 -10.72 12.48 2.31
C PHE A 103 -10.86 11.60 3.55
N SER A 104 -10.08 11.88 4.59
CA SER A 104 -10.05 11.05 5.80
C SER A 104 -11.36 11.11 6.59
N LYS A 105 -12.08 12.23 6.53
CA LYS A 105 -13.37 12.41 7.22
C LYS A 105 -14.50 11.63 6.58
N ARG A 106 -14.38 11.28 5.30
CA ARG A 106 -15.38 10.50 4.57
C ARG A 106 -15.21 8.99 4.74
N LEU A 107 -14.12 8.53 5.35
CA LEU A 107 -13.90 7.11 5.60
C LEU A 107 -14.81 6.65 6.73
N LYS A 108 -15.36 5.45 6.57
CA LYS A 108 -16.03 4.78 7.68
C LYS A 108 -15.01 4.37 8.73
N GLU A 109 -14.00 3.60 8.30
CA GLU A 109 -12.88 3.18 9.15
C GLU A 109 -11.61 2.98 8.32
N LEU A 110 -10.47 3.14 8.98
CA LEU A 110 -9.13 2.92 8.43
C LEU A 110 -8.38 1.91 9.30
N TYR A 111 -8.00 0.79 8.71
CA TYR A 111 -7.21 -0.27 9.32
C TYR A 111 -5.79 -0.25 8.78
N ILE A 112 -4.80 -0.07 9.66
CA ILE A 112 -3.38 0.00 9.31
C ILE A 112 -2.65 -1.20 9.90
N MET A 113 -2.01 -2.00 9.06
CA MET A 113 -1.00 -2.97 9.49
C MET A 113 0.37 -2.29 9.46
N GLY A 114 0.85 -1.92 10.64
CA GLY A 114 2.19 -1.41 10.84
C GLY A 114 2.39 -0.77 12.21
N GLY A 115 3.65 -0.43 12.50
CA GLY A 115 4.08 0.10 13.81
C GLY A 115 4.56 -0.99 14.77
N ASN A 116 5.29 -0.57 15.82
CA ASN A 116 5.79 -1.43 16.88
C ASN A 116 5.50 -0.78 18.24
N GLY A 117 4.47 -1.28 18.93
CA GLY A 117 3.94 -0.66 20.16
C GLY A 117 4.66 -1.03 21.46
N THR A 118 5.64 -1.94 21.43
CA THR A 118 6.27 -2.49 22.64
C THR A 118 7.79 -2.34 22.60
N LEU A 119 8.29 -1.16 22.94
CA LEU A 119 9.65 -1.01 23.46
C LEU A 119 9.61 -0.13 24.72
N PRO A 120 10.08 -0.64 25.88
CA PRO A 120 10.34 0.20 27.03
C PRO A 120 11.31 1.32 26.64
N ASN A 121 10.97 2.54 27.03
CA ASN A 121 11.67 3.81 26.86
C ASN A 121 13.12 3.87 27.41
N ASN A 122 13.71 2.75 27.85
CA ASN A 122 15.05 2.69 28.45
C ASN A 122 15.96 1.58 27.87
N SER A 123 15.65 0.97 26.72
CA SER A 123 16.58 0.03 26.07
C SER A 123 17.27 0.66 24.86
N THR A 124 18.56 0.98 25.02
CA THR A 124 19.47 1.44 23.95
C THR A 124 19.84 0.32 22.96
N LEU A 125 19.02 -0.73 22.82
CA LEU A 125 19.39 -1.94 22.08
C LEU A 125 18.29 -2.29 21.07
N SER A 126 18.61 -2.01 19.79
CA SER A 126 17.88 -2.39 18.57
C SER A 126 16.41 -1.94 18.51
N ILE A 127 16.19 -0.69 18.11
CA ILE A 127 14.86 -0.19 17.74
C ILE A 127 14.38 -0.99 16.52
N GLY A 128 13.55 -2.01 16.76
CA GLY A 128 12.84 -2.71 15.71
C GLY A 128 11.80 -1.79 15.12
N PHE A 129 12.08 -1.18 13.96
CA PHE A 129 11.06 -0.50 13.18
C PHE A 129 10.28 -1.54 12.37
N GLU A 130 8.95 -1.51 12.47
CA GLU A 130 8.09 -2.30 11.60
C GLU A 130 8.30 -1.86 10.13
N PHE A 131 8.29 -2.83 9.20
CA PHE A 131 8.76 -2.63 7.83
C PHE A 131 7.97 -1.56 7.07
N ASN A 132 6.63 -1.57 7.11
CA ASN A 132 5.79 -0.60 6.40
C ASN A 132 6.07 0.84 6.87
N PHE A 133 6.17 1.04 8.19
CA PHE A 133 6.46 2.34 8.79
C PHE A 133 7.91 2.77 8.52
N ARG A 134 8.86 1.83 8.57
CA ARG A 134 10.28 2.10 8.27
C ARG A 134 10.47 2.54 6.82
N CYS A 135 9.71 1.97 5.90
CA CYS A 135 9.86 2.26 4.49
C CYS A 135 9.34 3.65 4.10
N ASP A 136 8.34 4.18 4.79
CA ASP A 136 7.83 5.53 4.57
C ASP A 136 7.39 6.21 5.88
N PRO A 137 8.38 6.64 6.70
CA PRO A 137 8.09 7.19 8.02
C PRO A 137 7.37 8.53 7.95
N LEU A 138 7.59 9.32 6.88
CA LEU A 138 6.87 10.58 6.69
C LEU A 138 5.39 10.34 6.40
N ALA A 139 5.08 9.43 5.47
CA ALA A 139 3.69 9.09 5.19
C ALA A 139 3.00 8.58 6.46
N ALA A 140 3.66 7.74 7.24
CA ALA A 140 3.11 7.22 8.49
C ALA A 140 2.86 8.33 9.53
N ALA A 141 3.81 9.23 9.73
CA ALA A 141 3.66 10.34 10.67
C ALA A 141 2.48 11.26 10.31
N ILE A 142 2.26 11.51 9.02
CA ILE A 142 1.19 12.42 8.56
C ILE A 142 -0.17 11.72 8.55
N VAL A 143 -0.24 10.45 8.17
CA VAL A 143 -1.51 9.70 8.14
C VAL A 143 -2.04 9.42 9.55
N LEU A 144 -1.15 9.37 10.56
CA LEU A 144 -1.54 9.17 11.96
C LEU A 144 -1.79 10.46 12.75
N ALA A 145 -1.46 11.63 12.18
CA ALA A 145 -1.65 12.93 12.82
C ALA A 145 -3.09 13.44 12.67
#